data_AF-A0A931UD71-F1
#
_entry.id   AF-A0A931UD71-F1
#
_cell.length_a   1.000
_cell.length_b   1.000
_cell.length_c   1.000
_cell.angle_alpha   90.00
_cell.angle_beta   90.00
_cell.angle_gamma   90.00
#
_symmetry.space_group_name_H-M   'P 1'
#
loop_
_entity.id
_entity.type
_entity.pdbx_description
1 polymer ?
#
loop_
_entity_poly.entity_id
_entity_poly.type
_entity_poly.pdbx_seq_one_letter_code
_entity_poly.pdbx_strand_id
1 'polypeptide(L)'
;MKGYRDKGFEEISAPLRVEEIERQLATERLGKTLHYFPEIDSTNNYARNLAEQGAMEGEVVIAESQTRGKGRLGRRWISPPARNLYLSVILRPRLSPLHAPQITLMSAVALAETIQSFIPFPPEIKWPNDILVHDKKMAGILTESSCTTDRLLFVVLGIGVNVNFPREEMPVS
;
A
#
# COMPACT_ATOMS: atom_id res chain seq x y z
N MET A 1 18.02 35.67 -4.49
CA MET A 1 17.36 34.81 -3.49
C MET A 1 15.88 35.21 -3.46
N LYS A 2 15.03 34.56 -4.27
CA LYS A 2 13.58 34.85 -4.31
C LYS A 2 12.90 33.82 -3.40
N GLY A 3 12.31 34.30 -2.30
CA GLY A 3 11.56 33.48 -1.37
C GLY A 3 10.37 32.85 -2.08
N TYR A 4 10.38 31.51 -2.16
CA TYR A 4 9.18 30.76 -2.43
C TYR A 4 8.27 30.96 -1.22
N ARG A 5 7.17 31.69 -1.42
CA ARG A 5 6.06 31.70 -0.46
C ARG A 5 5.51 30.28 -0.41
N ASP A 6 5.59 29.66 0.76
CA ASP A 6 4.83 28.47 1.10
C ASP A 6 3.36 28.76 0.80
N LYS A 7 2.86 28.20 -0.29
CA LYS A 7 1.42 28.05 -0.47
C LYS A 7 1.03 27.05 0.62
N GLY A 8 0.36 27.54 1.66
CA GLY A 8 -0.18 26.69 2.71
C GLY A 8 -0.89 25.51 2.06
N PHE A 9 -0.44 24.30 2.38
CA PHE A 9 -1.15 23.10 2.03
C PHE A 9 -2.51 23.22 2.71
N GLU A 10 -3.59 23.39 1.93
CA GLU A 10 -4.94 23.19 2.45
C GLU A 10 -4.94 21.85 3.19
N GLU A 11 -5.48 21.84 4.40
CA GLU A 11 -5.59 20.63 5.20
C GLU A 11 -6.41 19.63 4.37
N ILE A 12 -5.74 18.67 3.74
CA ILE A 12 -6.40 17.59 3.00
C ILE A 12 -7.07 16.73 4.06
N SER A 13 -8.32 17.08 4.39
CA SER A 13 -9.12 16.45 5.45
C SER A 13 -10.26 15.61 4.88
N ALA A 14 -10.47 15.64 3.56
CA ALA A 14 -11.54 14.89 2.94
C ALA A 14 -11.16 13.40 2.85
N PRO A 15 -12.02 12.48 3.32
CA PRO A 15 -11.79 11.05 3.17
C PRO A 15 -11.83 10.63 1.70
N LEU A 16 -11.26 9.46 1.42
CA LEU A 16 -11.30 8.81 0.12
C LEU A 16 -12.73 8.63 -0.36
N ARG A 17 -12.98 9.08 -1.59
CA ARG A 17 -14.26 8.92 -2.26
C ARG A 17 -14.29 7.60 -3.01
N VAL A 18 -14.66 6.52 -2.31
CA VAL A 18 -14.65 5.15 -2.84
C VAL A 18 -15.38 5.04 -4.18
N GLU A 19 -16.55 5.66 -4.31
CA GLU A 19 -17.33 5.66 -5.55
C GLU A 19 -16.58 6.29 -6.73
N GLU A 20 -15.74 7.28 -6.47
CA GLU A 20 -14.93 7.93 -7.51
C GLU A 20 -13.77 7.03 -7.94
N ILE A 21 -13.15 6.33 -6.98
CA ILE A 21 -12.13 5.30 -7.24
C ILE A 21 -12.74 4.20 -8.11
N GLU A 22 -13.89 3.65 -7.73
CA GLU A 22 -14.57 2.60 -8.50
C GLU A 22 -14.90 3.03 -9.93
N ARG A 23 -15.37 4.28 -10.12
CA ARG A 23 -15.66 4.83 -11.46
C ARG A 23 -14.42 5.03 -12.32
N GLN A 24 -13.28 5.37 -11.72
CA GLN A 24 -12.04 5.66 -12.45
C GLN A 24 -11.16 4.41 -12.68
N LEU A 25 -11.42 3.31 -11.97
CA LEU A 25 -10.67 2.06 -12.12
C LEU A 25 -11.01 1.33 -13.43
N ALA A 26 -10.14 1.49 -14.43
CA ALA A 26 -10.22 0.80 -15.73
C ALA A 26 -9.62 -0.62 -15.73
N THR A 27 -9.20 -1.14 -14.58
CA THR A 27 -8.68 -2.51 -14.42
C THR A 27 -9.74 -3.55 -14.76
N GLU A 28 -9.35 -4.76 -15.18
CA GLU A 28 -10.32 -5.85 -15.41
C GLU A 28 -10.49 -6.75 -14.18
N ARG A 29 -9.43 -6.87 -13.37
CA ARG A 29 -9.34 -7.83 -12.24
C ARG A 29 -9.17 -7.15 -10.89
N LEU A 30 -8.21 -6.24 -10.76
CA LEU A 30 -7.87 -5.61 -9.48
C LEU A 30 -8.85 -4.48 -9.14
N GLY A 31 -9.34 -4.42 -7.90
CA GLY A 31 -10.18 -3.32 -7.42
C GLY A 31 -11.63 -3.34 -7.93
N LYS A 32 -12.12 -4.49 -8.43
CA LYS A 32 -13.55 -4.65 -8.77
C LYS A 32 -14.48 -4.80 -7.58
N THR A 33 -13.90 -5.20 -6.45
CA THR A 33 -14.56 -5.17 -5.15
C THR A 33 -13.64 -4.39 -4.21
N LEU A 34 -14.13 -3.27 -3.68
CA LEU A 34 -13.43 -2.45 -2.71
C LEU A 34 -14.08 -2.60 -1.33
N HIS A 35 -13.27 -2.91 -0.33
CA HIS A 35 -13.67 -2.92 1.07
C HIS A 35 -13.05 -1.71 1.76
N TYR A 36 -13.86 -0.69 2.04
CA TYR A 36 -13.39 0.57 2.62
C TYR A 36 -13.71 0.68 4.10
N PHE A 37 -12.75 1.18 4.87
CA PHE A 37 -12.89 1.39 6.31
C PHE A 37 -12.38 2.77 6.73
N PRO A 38 -13.15 3.55 7.50
CA PRO A 38 -12.64 4.75 8.17
C PRO A 38 -11.52 4.43 9.18
N GLU A 39 -11.58 3.28 9.84
CA GLU A 39 -10.54 2.79 10.73
C GLU A 39 -10.60 1.26 10.78
N ILE A 40 -9.43 0.61 10.79
CA ILE A 40 -9.30 -0.83 10.94
C ILE A 40 -8.05 -1.19 11.76
N ASP A 41 -7.87 -2.44 12.17
CA ASP A 41 -6.61 -2.87 12.77
C ASP A 41 -5.48 -2.87 11.73
N SER A 42 -5.68 -3.55 10.61
CA SER A 42 -4.72 -3.65 9.51
C SER A 42 -5.45 -4.13 8.26
N THR A 43 -5.29 -3.40 7.15
CA THR A 43 -5.79 -3.80 5.82
C THR A 43 -5.27 -5.20 5.45
N ASN A 44 -4.03 -5.53 5.81
CA ASN A 44 -3.44 -6.86 5.58
C ASN A 44 -4.16 -7.97 6.35
N ASN A 45 -4.53 -7.73 7.60
CA ASN A 45 -5.20 -8.72 8.43
C ASN A 45 -6.60 -9.01 7.90
N TYR A 46 -7.33 -7.95 7.55
CA TYR A 46 -8.66 -8.09 6.97
C TYR A 46 -8.63 -8.77 5.59
N ALA A 47 -7.72 -8.38 4.71
CA ALA A 47 -7.53 -9.02 3.40
C ALA A 47 -7.15 -10.50 3.54
N ARG A 48 -6.33 -10.87 4.54
CA ARG A 48 -6.03 -12.28 4.84
C ARG A 48 -7.28 -13.04 5.26
N ASN A 49 -8.07 -12.47 6.16
CA ASN A 49 -9.31 -13.10 6.63
C ASN A 49 -10.31 -13.33 5.49
N LEU A 50 -10.49 -12.32 4.62
CA LEU A 50 -11.27 -12.46 3.39
C LEU A 50 -10.73 -13.57 2.47
N ALA A 51 -9.42 -13.60 2.23
CA ALA A 51 -8.81 -14.60 1.37
C ALA A 51 -8.99 -16.04 1.90
N GLU A 52 -8.93 -16.22 3.22
CA GLU A 52 -9.20 -17.48 3.92
C GLU A 52 -10.68 -17.90 3.82
N GLN A 53 -11.60 -16.93 3.75
CA GLN A 53 -13.03 -17.15 3.52
C GLN A 53 -13.39 -17.35 2.04
N GLY A 54 -12.41 -17.29 1.13
CA GLY A 54 -12.62 -17.56 -0.29
C GLY A 54 -12.82 -16.32 -1.16
N ALA A 55 -12.48 -15.12 -0.67
CA ALA A 55 -12.49 -13.90 -1.47
C ALA A 55 -11.71 -14.06 -2.78
N MET A 56 -12.21 -13.43 -3.83
CA MET A 56 -11.70 -13.53 -5.18
C MET A 56 -10.36 -12.82 -5.33
N GLU A 57 -9.63 -13.20 -6.38
CA GLU A 57 -8.44 -12.45 -6.76
C GLU A 57 -8.81 -11.03 -7.19
N GLY A 58 -8.02 -10.07 -6.73
CA GLY A 58 -8.17 -8.66 -7.07
C GLY A 58 -9.08 -7.88 -6.14
N GLU A 59 -9.70 -8.51 -5.13
CA GLU A 59 -10.36 -7.75 -4.07
C GLU A 59 -9.35 -6.88 -3.31
N VAL A 60 -9.74 -5.63 -3.03
CA VAL A 60 -8.87 -4.62 -2.41
C VAL A 60 -9.51 -4.13 -1.12
N VAL A 61 -8.71 -4.07 -0.06
CA VAL A 61 -9.09 -3.46 1.22
C VAL A 61 -8.36 -2.13 1.31
N ILE A 62 -9.09 -1.05 1.61
CA ILE A 62 -8.56 0.31 1.75
C ILE A 62 -9.02 0.85 3.10
N ALA A 63 -8.15 1.60 3.78
CA ALA A 63 -8.52 2.26 5.01
C ALA A 63 -8.00 3.69 5.09
N GLU A 64 -8.74 4.57 5.77
CA GLU A 64 -8.26 5.90 6.15
C GLU A 64 -7.20 5.80 7.24
N SER A 65 -7.37 4.92 8.23
CA SER A 65 -6.41 4.73 9.32
C SER A 65 -6.24 3.26 9.70
N GLN A 66 -5.11 2.93 10.33
CA GLN A 66 -4.85 1.61 10.90
C GLN A 66 -4.35 1.72 12.35
N THR A 67 -5.06 1.09 13.29
CA THR A 67 -4.64 1.07 14.70
C THR A 67 -3.43 0.17 14.92
N ARG A 68 -3.27 -0.88 14.10
CA ARG A 68 -2.20 -1.89 14.19
C ARG A 68 -1.52 -2.13 12.83
N GLY A 69 -1.32 -1.06 12.05
CA GLY A 69 -0.63 -1.12 10.75
C GLY A 69 0.70 -1.87 10.83
N LYS A 70 0.93 -2.79 9.88
CA LYS A 70 2.03 -3.76 9.92
C LYS A 70 3.14 -3.39 8.96
N GLY A 71 4.38 -3.59 9.40
CA GLY A 71 5.59 -3.63 8.58
C GLY A 71 6.30 -4.98 8.72
N ARG A 72 7.40 -5.15 7.98
CA ARG A 72 8.24 -6.36 8.07
C ARG A 72 8.89 -6.50 9.43
N LEU A 73 9.15 -7.75 9.83
CA LEU A 73 9.87 -8.11 11.05
C LEU A 73 9.20 -7.54 12.32
N GLY A 74 7.86 -7.51 12.34
CA GLY A 74 7.09 -7.05 13.50
C GLY A 74 7.08 -5.53 13.71
N ARG A 75 7.73 -4.75 12.83
CA ARG A 75 7.67 -3.28 12.90
C ARG A 75 6.25 -2.77 12.62
N ARG A 76 5.91 -1.62 13.20
CA ARG A 76 4.62 -0.96 12.97
C ARG A 76 4.71 0.02 11.81
N TRP A 77 3.67 0.07 10.97
CA TRP A 77 3.46 1.14 9.99
C TRP A 77 2.52 2.19 10.60
N ILE A 78 3.03 3.41 10.80
CA ILE A 78 2.25 4.52 11.37
C ILE A 78 1.18 4.93 10.36
N SER A 79 -0.09 4.87 10.77
CA SER A 79 -1.22 4.93 9.84
C SER A 79 -2.33 5.92 10.25
N PRO A 80 -2.06 7.23 10.38
CA PRO A 80 -3.09 8.21 10.72
C PRO A 80 -4.08 8.46 9.56
N PRO A 81 -5.32 8.89 9.89
CA PRO A 81 -6.35 9.25 8.91
C PRO A 81 -5.92 10.42 8.02
N ALA A 82 -6.42 10.45 6.77
CA ALA A 82 -6.25 11.53 5.80
C ALA A 82 -4.78 11.92 5.45
N ARG A 83 -3.78 11.13 5.87
CA ARG A 83 -2.36 11.43 5.60
C ARG A 83 -1.77 10.58 4.48
N ASN A 84 -2.04 9.29 4.47
CA ASN A 84 -1.35 8.35 3.60
C ASN A 84 -2.37 7.41 2.94
N LEU A 85 -1.90 6.67 1.95
CA LEU A 85 -2.66 5.58 1.37
C LEU A 85 -2.30 4.27 2.06
N TYR A 86 -3.31 3.56 2.59
CA TYR A 86 -3.15 2.20 3.12
C TYR A 86 -4.10 1.27 2.38
N LEU A 87 -3.54 0.29 1.67
CA LEU A 87 -4.34 -0.70 0.97
C LEU A 87 -3.69 -2.08 0.99
N SER A 88 -4.52 -3.10 0.80
CA SER A 88 -4.10 -4.49 0.62
C SER A 88 -4.84 -5.12 -0.55
N VAL A 89 -4.12 -5.85 -1.39
CA VAL A 89 -4.68 -6.56 -2.54
C VAL A 89 -4.57 -8.06 -2.33
N ILE A 90 -5.66 -8.80 -2.58
CA ILE A 90 -5.66 -10.26 -2.57
C ILE A 90 -5.25 -10.77 -3.94
N LEU A 91 -4.17 -11.56 -4.01
CA LEU A 91 -3.66 -12.19 -5.22
C LEU A 91 -3.76 -13.71 -5.12
N ARG A 92 -4.07 -14.40 -6.22
CA ARG A 92 -4.13 -15.88 -6.27
C ARG A 92 -3.20 -16.44 -7.37
N PRO A 93 -1.88 -16.23 -7.23
CA PRO A 93 -0.91 -16.61 -8.25
C PRO A 93 -0.78 -18.14 -8.37
N ARG A 94 -0.63 -18.62 -9.60
CA ARG A 94 -0.28 -20.03 -9.88
C ARG A 94 1.23 -20.23 -9.81
N LEU A 95 1.81 -20.02 -8.62
CA LEU A 95 3.24 -20.09 -8.37
C LEU A 95 3.57 -21.04 -7.21
N SER A 96 4.75 -21.65 -7.27
CA SER A 96 5.36 -22.34 -6.12
C SER A 96 5.71 -21.33 -5.02
N PRO A 97 5.66 -21.73 -3.73
CA PRO A 97 6.08 -20.86 -2.61
C PRO A 97 7.49 -20.29 -2.77
N LEU A 98 8.40 -21.02 -3.43
CA LEU A 98 9.77 -20.56 -3.72
C LEU A 98 9.80 -19.24 -4.52
N HIS A 99 8.79 -19.01 -5.36
CA HIS A 99 8.69 -17.82 -6.21
C HIS A 99 7.88 -16.68 -5.59
N ALA A 100 7.34 -16.84 -4.37
CA ALA A 100 6.60 -15.79 -3.68
C ALA A 100 7.34 -14.44 -3.59
N PRO A 101 8.68 -14.38 -3.37
CA PRO A 101 9.41 -13.12 -3.34
C PRO A 101 9.30 -12.28 -4.64
N GLN A 102 9.06 -12.93 -5.79
CA GLN A 102 8.93 -12.22 -7.08
C GLN A 102 7.77 -11.22 -7.05
N ILE A 103 6.69 -11.51 -6.32
CA ILE A 103 5.53 -10.63 -6.19
C ILE A 103 5.94 -9.33 -5.49
N THR A 104 6.72 -9.41 -4.41
CA THR A 104 7.23 -8.21 -3.72
C THR A 104 8.11 -7.38 -4.64
N LEU A 105 9.02 -8.03 -5.39
CA LEU A 105 9.94 -7.33 -6.30
C LEU A 105 9.19 -6.62 -7.43
N MET A 106 8.24 -7.32 -8.08
CA MET A 106 7.40 -6.74 -9.12
C MET A 106 6.54 -5.59 -8.60
N SER A 107 6.00 -5.74 -7.39
CA SER A 107 5.21 -4.68 -6.74
C SER A 107 6.07 -3.45 -6.43
N ALA A 108 7.33 -3.63 -6.05
CA ALA A 108 8.25 -2.53 -5.81
C ALA A 108 8.56 -1.74 -7.09
N VAL A 109 8.79 -2.43 -8.21
CA VAL A 109 8.97 -1.79 -9.52
C VAL A 109 7.70 -1.04 -9.93
N ALA A 110 6.54 -1.70 -9.90
CA ALA A 110 5.27 -1.07 -10.28
C ALA A 110 4.93 0.15 -9.42
N LEU A 111 5.21 0.08 -8.11
CA LEU A 111 4.98 1.20 -7.20
C LEU A 111 5.96 2.36 -7.45
N ALA A 112 7.24 2.07 -7.72
CA ALA A 112 8.22 3.09 -8.07
C ALA A 112 7.83 3.82 -9.37
N GLU A 113 7.44 3.08 -10.42
CA GLU A 113 6.97 3.65 -11.69
C GLU A 113 5.70 4.49 -11.49
N THR A 114 4.76 3.99 -10.68
CA THR A 114 3.55 4.74 -10.34
C THR A 114 3.89 6.05 -9.63
N ILE A 115 4.72 6.01 -8.58
CA ILE A 115 5.15 7.19 -7.83
C ILE A 115 5.85 8.19 -8.73
N GLN A 116 6.75 7.74 -9.61
CA GLN A 116 7.49 8.60 -10.54
C GLN A 116 6.55 9.45 -11.41
N SER A 117 5.35 8.95 -11.74
CA SER A 117 4.37 9.71 -12.52
C SER A 117 3.75 10.91 -11.77
N PHE A 118 3.85 10.95 -10.43
CA PHE A 118 3.29 12.00 -9.58
C PHE A 118 4.31 13.01 -9.06
N ILE A 119 5.61 12.69 -9.13
CA ILE A 119 6.67 13.52 -8.56
C ILE A 119 7.80 13.80 -9.56
N PRO A 120 8.49 14.95 -9.45
CA PRO A 120 9.59 15.29 -10.35
C PRO A 120 10.92 14.64 -9.97
N PHE A 121 10.98 13.94 -8.83
CA PHE A 121 12.20 13.32 -8.29
C PHE A 121 12.22 11.82 -8.59
N PRO A 122 13.38 11.23 -8.90
CA PRO A 122 13.47 9.80 -9.15
C PRO A 122 13.26 9.01 -7.85
N PRO A 123 12.25 8.13 -7.76
CA PRO A 123 12.14 7.21 -6.65
C PRO A 123 13.17 6.08 -6.78
N GLU A 124 13.77 5.70 -5.66
CA GLU A 124 14.72 4.60 -5.57
C GLU A 124 14.11 3.41 -4.84
N ILE A 125 14.37 2.21 -5.34
CA ILE A 125 13.94 0.98 -4.65
C ILE A 125 15.04 0.58 -3.66
N LYS A 126 14.78 0.78 -2.37
CA LYS A 126 15.54 0.10 -1.31
C LYS A 126 15.04 -1.33 -1.22
N TRP A 127 15.72 -2.20 -1.96
CA TRP A 127 15.34 -3.59 -2.07
C TRP A 127 15.22 -4.29 -0.71
N PRO A 128 14.22 -5.20 -0.55
CA PRO A 128 13.31 -5.65 -1.59
C PRO A 128 11.97 -4.89 -1.68
N ASN A 129 11.66 -4.00 -0.74
CA ASN A 129 10.26 -3.69 -0.43
C ASN A 129 9.98 -2.24 -0.01
N ASP A 130 10.97 -1.35 -0.03
CA ASP A 130 10.81 0.04 0.38
C ASP A 130 11.12 0.96 -0.81
N ILE A 131 10.31 2.01 -0.98
CA ILE A 131 10.54 3.06 -1.98
C ILE A 131 11.03 4.30 -1.26
N LEU A 132 12.14 4.86 -1.71
CA LEU A 132 12.76 6.06 -1.17
C LEU A 132 12.69 7.21 -2.18
N VAL A 133 12.63 8.43 -1.65
CA VAL A 133 12.89 9.67 -2.40
C VAL A 133 13.81 10.52 -1.53
N HIS A 134 14.95 10.96 -2.07
CA HIS A 134 15.99 11.67 -1.31
C HIS A 134 16.37 10.93 0.00
N ASP A 135 16.64 9.62 -0.09
CA ASP A 135 16.96 8.74 1.04
C ASP A 135 15.88 8.63 2.14
N LYS A 136 14.69 9.19 1.92
CA LYS A 136 13.56 9.12 2.86
C LYS A 136 12.51 8.15 2.37
N LYS A 137 11.97 7.36 3.30
CA LYS A 137 10.99 6.33 2.98
C LYS A 137 9.65 6.95 2.57
N MET A 138 9.30 6.79 1.30
CA MET A 138 8.03 7.23 0.73
C MET A 138 6.99 6.13 0.77
N ALA A 139 7.37 4.88 0.51
CA ALA A 139 6.42 3.77 0.54
C ALA A 139 7.04 2.48 1.09
N GLY A 140 6.17 1.59 1.56
CA GLY A 140 6.52 0.27 2.03
C GLY A 140 5.56 -0.78 1.49
N ILE A 141 6.11 -1.92 1.12
CA ILE A 141 5.37 -3.09 0.66
C ILE A 141 5.52 -4.21 1.70
N LEU A 142 4.40 -4.84 2.04
CA LEU A 142 4.34 -5.99 2.93
C LEU A 142 3.55 -7.11 2.25
N THR A 143 4.27 -8.15 1.84
CA THR A 143 3.67 -9.35 1.24
C THR A 143 3.55 -10.44 2.30
N GLU A 144 2.35 -10.97 2.49
CA GLU A 144 2.08 -12.11 3.38
C GLU A 144 1.37 -13.21 2.59
N SER A 145 1.87 -14.44 2.62
CA SER A 145 1.31 -15.54 1.83
C SER A 145 0.62 -16.58 2.71
N SER A 146 -0.25 -17.38 2.08
CA SER A 146 -0.68 -18.69 2.58
C SER A 146 -0.37 -19.73 1.50
N CYS A 147 0.14 -20.89 1.89
CA CYS A 147 0.60 -21.90 0.94
C CYS A 147 0.43 -23.32 1.47
N THR A 148 0.29 -24.26 0.54
CA THR A 148 0.57 -25.69 0.77
C THR A 148 2.05 -25.95 0.45
N THR A 149 2.48 -27.21 0.56
CA THR A 149 3.86 -27.63 0.21
C THR A 149 4.23 -27.29 -1.23
N ASP A 150 3.27 -27.37 -2.15
CA ASP A 150 3.49 -27.29 -3.60
C ASP A 150 3.07 -25.95 -4.22
N ARG A 151 2.12 -25.22 -3.62
CA ARG A 151 1.55 -24.01 -4.24
C ARG A 151 1.23 -22.89 -3.24
N LEU A 152 1.27 -21.67 -3.74
CA LEU A 152 0.63 -20.53 -3.09
C LEU A 152 -0.90 -20.67 -3.19
N LEU A 153 -1.59 -20.54 -2.05
CA LEU A 153 -3.05 -20.49 -2.00
C LEU A 153 -3.55 -19.07 -2.29
N PHE A 154 -2.89 -18.09 -1.67
CA PHE A 154 -3.08 -16.67 -1.93
C PHE A 154 -1.90 -15.88 -1.39
N VAL A 155 -1.82 -14.63 -1.83
CA VAL A 155 -0.87 -13.62 -1.35
C VAL A 155 -1.65 -12.35 -1.04
N VAL A 156 -1.45 -11.82 0.16
CA VAL A 156 -1.91 -10.48 0.54
C VAL A 156 -0.75 -9.51 0.30
N LEU A 157 -0.96 -8.59 -0.63
CA LEU A 157 -0.01 -7.53 -0.97
C LEU A 157 -0.45 -6.23 -0.30
N GLY A 158 0.16 -5.92 0.84
CA GLY A 158 0.01 -4.65 1.54
C GLY A 158 0.87 -3.56 0.95
N ILE A 159 0.30 -2.38 0.74
CA ILE A 159 0.98 -1.19 0.25
C ILE A 159 0.62 0.00 1.16
N GLY A 160 1.65 0.64 1.71
CA GLY A 160 1.54 1.91 2.42
C GLY A 160 2.34 2.98 1.69
N VAL A 161 1.72 4.10 1.34
CA VAL A 161 2.37 5.23 0.64
C VAL A 161 2.16 6.51 1.42
N ASN A 162 3.24 7.18 1.79
CA ASN A 162 3.20 8.50 2.41
C ASN A 162 2.82 9.55 1.35
N VAL A 163 1.73 10.28 1.59
CA VAL A 163 1.20 11.28 0.64
C VAL A 163 1.26 12.69 1.24
N ASN A 164 0.61 12.88 2.39
CA ASN A 164 0.40 14.18 3.06
C ASN A 164 0.89 14.16 4.52
N PHE A 165 1.76 13.21 4.88
CA PHE A 165 2.30 13.11 6.23
C PHE A 165 3.27 14.28 6.49
N PRO A 166 3.06 15.10 7.53
CA PRO A 166 3.95 16.21 7.83
C PRO A 166 5.38 15.73 8.08
N ARG A 167 6.35 16.37 7.42
CA ARG A 167 7.76 15.95 7.51
C ARG A 167 8.28 15.99 8.94
N GLU A 168 7.79 16.95 9.72
CA GLU A 168 8.16 17.20 11.11
C GLU A 168 7.67 16.09 12.05
N GLU A 169 6.59 15.40 11.68
CA GLU A 169 6.00 14.31 12.45
C GLU A 169 6.53 12.93 12.01
N MET A 170 7.24 12.86 10.87
CA MET A 170 7.77 11.58 10.38
C MET A 170 8.77 11.00 11.39
N PRO A 171 8.63 9.72 11.76
CA PRO A 171 9.58 9.09 12.67
C PRO A 171 10.98 9.09 12.06
N VAL A 172 11.96 9.50 12.86
CA VAL A 172 13.39 9.45 12.50
C VAL A 172 13.79 7.99 12.34
N SER A 173 14.11 7.60 11.10
CA SER A 173 14.61 6.27 10.72
C SER A 173 16.09 6.13 10.97
#